data_AF-A0A0G0X9Y5-F1
#
_entry.id   AF-A0A0G0X9Y5-F1
#
_cell.length_a   1.000
_cell.length_b   1.000
_cell.length_c   1.000
_cell.angle_alpha   90.00
_cell.angle_beta   90.00
_cell.angle_gamma   90.00
#
_symmetry.space_group_name_H-M   'P 1'
#
loop_
_entity.id
_entity.type
_entity.pdbx_description
1 polymer ?
#
loop_
_entity_poly.entity_id
_entity_poly.type
_entity_poly.pdbx_seq_one_letter_code
_entity_poly.pdbx_strand_id
1 'polypeptide(L)' 'MANKDVKTLSPEQKNREIALRSAMDQIEKSYGKGSIMKLGEKTEGKDIGVIPTGAIALDIALGIGGIP' A
#
# COMPACT_ATOMS: atom_id res chain seq x y z
N MET A 1 7.06 -26.05 21.78
CA MET A 1 6.51 -24.86 22.48
C MET A 1 6.51 -23.70 21.49
N ALA A 2 5.41 -22.96 21.39
CA ALA A 2 5.20 -21.70 20.65
C ALA A 2 5.08 -21.74 19.10
N ASN A 3 3.85 -21.90 18.61
CA ASN A 3 3.22 -20.85 17.79
C ASN A 3 1.70 -21.05 17.81
N LYS A 4 1.02 -20.31 18.69
CA LYS A 4 -0.42 -20.42 18.93
C LYS A 4 -1.07 -19.07 18.62
N ASP A 5 -0.92 -18.62 17.38
CA ASP A 5 -1.59 -17.43 16.84
C ASP A 5 -2.38 -17.78 15.58
N VAL A 6 -3.10 -18.91 15.62
CA VAL A 6 -4.27 -19.09 14.76
C VAL A 6 -5.33 -18.12 15.29
N LYS A 7 -5.31 -16.90 14.74
CA LYS A 7 -6.20 -15.79 15.07
C LYS A 7 -7.66 -16.19 14.84
N THR A 8 -8.28 -16.79 15.84
CA THR A 8 -9.73 -16.92 15.93
C THR A 8 -10.31 -15.52 16.13
N LEU A 9 -10.79 -14.93 15.04
CA LEU A 9 -11.36 -13.57 15.01
C LEU A 9 -12.60 -13.51 15.92
N SER A 10 -12.66 -12.53 16.82
CA SER A 10 -13.85 -12.29 17.64
C SER A 10 -15.02 -11.83 16.76
N PRO A 11 -16.28 -12.05 17.17
CA PRO A 11 -17.47 -11.60 16.41
C PRO A 11 -17.43 -10.10 16.06
N GLU A 12 -16.81 -9.31 16.94
CA GLU A 12 -16.64 -7.86 16.82
C GLU A 12 -15.63 -7.49 15.71
N GLN A 13 -14.52 -8.23 15.60
CA GLN A 13 -13.52 -8.02 14.55
C GLN A 13 -14.08 -8.30 13.16
N LYS A 14 -14.94 -9.33 13.03
CA LYS A 14 -15.62 -9.66 11.77
C LYS A 14 -16.57 -8.54 11.33
N ASN A 15 -17.34 -7.97 12.26
CA ASN A 15 -18.21 -6.83 11.96
C ASN A 15 -17.41 -5.59 11.53
N ARG A 16 -16.25 -5.35 12.17
CA ARG A 16 -15.35 -4.26 11.82
C ARG A 16 -14.79 -4.39 10.40
N GLU A 17 -14.40 -5.61 10.00
CA GLU A 17 -13.90 -5.88 8.65
C GLU A 17 -14.98 -5.68 7.58
N ILE A 18 -16.23 -6.08 7.86
CA ILE A 18 -17.35 -5.87 6.94
C ILE A 18 -17.62 -4.37 6.74
N ALA A 19 -17.70 -3.61 7.83
CA ALA A 19 -17.89 -2.15 7.76
C ALA A 19 -16.74 -1.46 7.01
N LEU A 20 -15.49 -1.89 7.25
CA LEU A 20 -14.32 -1.36 6.57
C LEU A 20 -14.38 -1.63 5.06
N ARG A 21 -14.72 -2.85 4.64
CA ARG A 21 -14.85 -3.19 3.20
C ARG A 21 -15.95 -2.37 2.53
N SER A 22 -17.10 -2.23 3.19
CA SER A 22 -18.21 -1.42 2.65
C SER A 22 -17.82 0.05 2.45
N ALA A 23 -17.07 0.63 3.40
CA ALA A 23 -16.56 1.99 3.26
C ALA A 23 -15.52 2.10 2.13
N MET A 24 -14.64 1.11 1.99
CA MET A 24 -13.69 1.06 0.87
C MET A 24 -14.40 1.00 -0.48
N ASP A 25 -15.44 0.17 -0.61
CA ASP A 25 -16.24 0.06 -1.84
C ASP A 25 -16.95 1.37 -2.19
N GLN A 26 -17.44 2.11 -1.18
CA GLN A 26 -18.03 3.43 -1.38
C GLN A 26 -17.02 4.46 -1.91
N ILE A 27 -15.79 4.42 -1.40
CA ILE A 27 -14.70 5.31 -1.84
C ILE A 27 -14.26 4.95 -3.27
N GLU A 28 -14.12 3.67 -3.61
CA GLU A 28 -13.82 3.26 -5.00
C GLU A 28 -14.94 3.64 -5.97
N LYS A 29 -16.20 3.49 -5.59
CA LYS A 29 -17.34 3.88 -6.44
C LYS A 29 -17.38 5.37 -6.70
N SER A 30 -17.01 6.19 -5.70
CA SER A 30 -17.12 7.65 -5.78
C SER A 30 -15.92 8.30 -6.49
N TYR A 31 -14.71 7.73 -6.32
CA TYR A 31 -13.46 8.33 -6.77
C TYR A 31 -12.70 7.50 -7.83
N GLY A 32 -13.25 6.35 -8.24
CA GLY A 32 -12.65 5.47 -9.23
C GLY A 32 -11.83 4.33 -8.62
N LYS A 33 -11.49 3.34 -9.46
CA LYS A 33 -10.66 2.19 -9.07
C LYS A 33 -9.25 2.65 -8.67
N GLY A 34 -8.75 2.15 -7.55
CA GLY A 34 -7.44 2.52 -7.02
C GLY A 34 -7.42 3.82 -6.21
N SER A 35 -8.57 4.44 -5.94
CA SER A 35 -8.65 5.62 -5.06
C SER A 35 -8.34 5.30 -3.58
N ILE A 36 -8.51 4.04 -3.17
CA ILE A 36 -8.11 3.50 -1.88
C ILE A 36 -7.59 2.07 -2.06
N MET A 37 -6.49 1.73 -1.40
CA MET A 37 -5.84 0.40 -1.49
C MET A 37 -4.98 0.17 -0.26
N LYS A 38 -4.63 -1.08 0.04
CA LYS A 38 -3.66 -1.35 1.11
C LYS A 38 -2.26 -0.98 0.64
N LEU A 39 -1.48 -0.36 1.52
CA LEU A 39 -0.07 -0.11 1.26
C LEU A 39 0.69 -1.45 1.18
N GLY A 40 1.40 -1.69 0.08
CA GLY A 40 2.09 -2.96 -0.18
C GLY A 40 1.23 -4.03 -0.87
N GLU A 41 -0.05 -3.76 -1.14
CA GLU A 41 -0.81 -4.53 -2.12
C GLU A 41 -0.13 -4.35 -3.48
N LYS A 42 0.12 -5.44 -4.21
CA LYS A 42 0.82 -5.44 -5.51
C LYS A 42 -0.07 -4.79 -6.58
N THR A 43 -0.29 -3.49 -6.45
CA THR A 43 -0.82 -2.66 -7.51
C THR A 43 0.39 -2.17 -8.29
N GLU A 44 0.49 -2.63 -9.54
CA GLU A 44 1.51 -2.20 -10.50
C GLU A 44 1.59 -0.66 -10.50
N GLY A 45 2.78 -0.10 -10.29
CA GLY A 45 3.00 1.35 -10.31
C GLY A 45 3.36 2.02 -8.97
N LYS A 46 3.67 1.25 -7.93
CA LYS A 46 4.18 1.77 -6.64
C LYS A 46 5.70 1.71 -6.48
N ASP A 47 6.42 1.46 -7.57
CA ASP A 47 7.84 1.82 -7.59
C ASP A 47 7.92 3.34 -7.71
N ILE A 48 8.72 3.96 -6.85
CA ILE A 48 9.06 5.37 -6.99
C ILE A 48 9.77 5.47 -8.35
N GLY A 49 9.09 6.06 -9.34
CA GLY A 49 9.73 6.39 -10.61
C GLY A 49 10.87 7.35 -10.31
N VAL A 50 12.04 7.15 -10.90
CA VAL A 50 13.16 8.05 -10.68
C VAL A 50 13.70 8.50 -12.03
N ILE A 51 13.86 9.81 -12.20
CA ILE A 51 14.50 10.42 -13.36
C ILE A 51 15.96 10.69 -12.99
N PRO A 52 16.94 10.07 -13.68
CA PRO A 52 18.36 10.33 -13.44
C PRO A 52 18.70 11.79 -13.73
N THR A 53 19.55 12.40 -12.89
CA THR A 53 20.00 13.79 -13.09
C THR A 53 21.02 13.91 -14.22
N GLY A 54 21.60 12.79 -14.67
CA GLY A 54 22.65 12.73 -15.68
C GLY A 54 24.07 12.90 -15.11
N ALA A 55 24.19 13.15 -13.81
CA ALA A 55 25.45 13.18 -13.08
C ALA A 55 25.51 12.02 -12.08
N ILE A 56 26.31 11.00 -12.40
CA ILE A 56 26.42 9.75 -11.61
C ILE A 56 26.74 10.03 -10.13
N ALA A 57 27.64 10.98 -9.84
CA ALA A 57 27.99 11.32 -8.48
C ALA A 57 26.80 11.89 -7.68
N LEU A 58 25.91 12.64 -8.35
CA LEU A 58 24.72 13.24 -7.74
C LEU A 58 23.60 12.20 -7.56
N ASP A 59 23.38 11.35 -8.55
CA ASP A 59 22.41 10.26 -8.48
C ASP A 59 22.74 9.28 -7.33
N ILE A 60 24.04 8.99 -7.12
CA ILE A 60 24.50 8.19 -5.99
C ILE A 60 24.32 8.93 -4.66
N ALA A 61 24.64 10.23 -4.60
CA ALA A 61 24.47 11.01 -3.38
C ALA A 61 23.01 11.13 -2.93
N LEU A 62 22.06 11.15 -3.87
CA LEU A 62 20.62 11.14 -3.60
C LEU A 62 20.13 9.79 -3.05
N GLY A 63 20.90 8.71 -3.21
CA GLY A 63 20.61 7.38 -2.66
C GLY A 63 19.51 6.60 -3.37
N ILE A 64 18.56 7.30 -4.00
CA ILE A 64 17.49 6.72 -4.83
C ILE A 64 17.82 6.69 -6.33
N GLY A 65 18.99 7.22 -6.73
CA GLY A 65 19.45 7.17 -8.13
C GLY A 65 18.98 8.33 -9.02
N GLY A 66 18.41 9.40 -8.45
CA GLY A 66 17.96 10.57 -9.19
C GLY A 66 16.83 11.33 -8.48
N ILE A 67 16.01 12.04 -9.25
CA ILE A 67 14.85 12.79 -8.75
C ILE A 67 13.62 11.88 -8.85
N PRO A 68 12.84 11.70 -7.76
CA PRO A 68 11.64 10.89 -7.77
C PRO A 68 10.47 11.56 -8.53
#